data_AF-A0A763QV96-F1
#
_entry.id   AF-A0A763QV96-F1
#
_cell.length_a   1.000
_cell.length_b   1.000
_cell.length_c   1.000
_cell.angle_alpha   90.00
_cell.angle_beta   90.00
_cell.angle_gamma   90.00
#
_symmetry.space_group_name_H-M   'P 1'
#
loop_
_entity.id
_entity.type
_entity.pdbx_description
1 polymer ?
#
loop_
_entity_poly.entity_id
_entity_poly.type
_entity_poly.pdbx_seq_one_letter_code
_entity_poly.pdbx_strand_id
1 'polypeptide(L)' 'MSDKELSRINVIQSVVEKRLRRRDAAQQLALTERQTQRLMNRFRDQSLKDYFIAASHSFRAGTLHNINRRKLIFLI' A
#
# COMPACT_ATOMS: atom_id res chain seq x y z
N MET A 1 -3.20 12.24 14.53
CA MET A 1 -2.01 11.48 14.11
C MET A 1 -0.81 12.10 14.78
N SER A 2 -0.02 11.30 15.47
CA SER A 2 1.28 11.74 15.98
C SER A 2 2.29 11.86 14.83
N ASP A 3 3.28 12.74 14.91
CA ASP A 3 4.39 12.83 13.94
C ASP A 3 5.08 11.48 13.72
N LYS A 4 5.12 10.64 14.77
CA LYS A 4 5.63 9.27 14.70
C LYS A 4 4.78 8.36 13.81
N GLU A 5 3.46 8.53 13.82
CA GLU A 5 2.55 7.76 12.95
C GLU A 5 2.66 8.22 11.49
N LEU A 6 2.70 9.54 11.26
CA LEU A 6 2.91 10.12 9.93
C LEU A 6 4.23 9.66 9.31
N SER A 7 5.32 9.67 10.08
CA SER A 7 6.62 9.16 9.64
C SER A 7 6.55 7.68 9.26
N ARG A 8 5.91 6.84 10.09
CA ARG A 8 5.73 5.41 9.78
C ARG A 8 4.93 5.19 8.50
N ILE A 9 3.85 5.95 8.29
CA ILE A 9 3.03 5.88 7.07
C ILE A 9 3.88 6.21 5.83
N ASN A 10 4.67 7.29 5.89
CA ASN A 10 5.54 7.69 4.79
C ASN A 10 6.60 6.63 4.44
N VAL A 11 7.19 5.99 5.45
CA VAL A 11 8.16 4.91 5.25
C VAL A 11 7.49 3.72 4.57
N ILE A 12 6.32 3.28 5.05
CA ILE A 12 5.59 2.15 4.49
C ILE A 12 5.18 2.43 3.03
N GLN A 13 4.66 3.63 2.76
CA GLN A 13 4.28 4.05 1.41
C GLN A 13 5.48 4.04 0.45
N SER A 14 6.63 4.54 0.90
CA SER A 14 7.86 4.54 0.10
C SER A 14 8.32 3.14 -0.30
N VAL A 15 8.10 2.13 0.56
CA VAL A 15 8.41 0.72 0.23
C VAL A 15 7.40 0.16 -0.78
N VAL A 16 6.11 0.45 -0.61
CA VAL A 16 5.05 0.00 -1.54
C VAL A 16 5.26 0.59 -2.94
N GLU A 17 5.69 1.85 -3.02
CA GLU A 17 6.02 2.54 -4.27
C GLU A 17 7.38 2.13 -4.86
N LYS A 18 8.06 1.16 -4.23
CA LYS A 18 9.39 0.65 -4.61
C LYS A 18 10.49 1.73 -4.63
N ARG A 19 10.28 2.82 -3.86
CA ARG A 19 11.25 3.91 -3.68
C ARG A 19 12.23 3.66 -2.54
N LEU A 20 11.87 2.77 -1.61
CA LEU A 20 12.68 2.39 -0.45
C LEU A 20 12.83 0.87 -0.36
N ARG A 21 14.03 0.37 -0.09
CA ARG A 21 14.24 -1.08 0.12
C ARG A 21 13.65 -1.49 1.47
N ARG A 22 13.12 -2.72 1.56
CA ARG A 22 12.54 -3.25 2.82
C ARG A 22 13.51 -3.25 3.99
N ARG A 23 14.80 -3.54 3.73
CA ARG A 23 15.86 -3.56 4.75
C ARG A 23 16.04 -2.18 5.39
N ASP A 24 16.08 -1.14 4.56
CA ASP A 24 16.23 0.25 5.01
C ASP A 24 14.99 0.70 5.78
N ALA A 25 13.80 0.30 5.32
CA ALA A 25 12.55 0.55 6.04
C ALA A 25 12.49 -0.17 7.39
N ALA A 26 13.01 -1.39 7.50
CA ALA A 26 13.09 -2.13 8.75
C ALA A 26 13.93 -1.38 9.79
N GLN A 27 15.06 -0.80 9.38
CA GLN A 27 15.87 0.07 10.23
C GLN A 27 15.12 1.33 10.66
N GLN A 28 14.45 2.03 9.73
CA GLN A 28 13.71 3.26 10.04
C GLN A 28 12.47 3.03 10.92
N LEU A 29 11.83 1.86 10.79
CA LEU A 29 10.67 1.48 11.60
C LEU A 29 11.06 0.85 12.94
N ALA A 30 12.36 0.59 13.18
CA ALA A 30 12.86 -0.21 14.30
C ALA A 30 12.16 -1.58 14.40
N LEU A 31 11.98 -2.24 13.25
CA LEU A 31 11.35 -3.56 13.11
C LEU A 31 12.32 -4.56 12.47
N THR A 32 12.03 -5.85 12.63
CA THR A 32 12.68 -6.89 11.81
C THR A 32 12.14 -6.87 10.39
N GLU A 33 12.94 -7.31 9.41
CA GLU A 33 12.49 -7.41 8.02
C GLU A 33 11.20 -8.26 7.87
N ARG A 34 11.05 -9.31 8.68
CA ARG A 34 9.85 -10.16 8.69
C ARG A 34 8.61 -9.40 9.19
N GLN A 35 8.76 -8.56 10.22
CA GLN A 35 7.68 -7.70 10.70
C GLN A 35 7.31 -6.64 9.66
N THR A 36 8.31 -6.01 9.03
CA THR A 36 8.09 -5.07 7.92
C THR A 36 7.34 -5.74 6.77
N GLN A 37 7.72 -6.96 6.38
CA GLN A 37 7.01 -7.71 5.35
C GLN A 37 5.55 -8.00 5.74
N ARG A 38 5.28 -8.44 6.97
CA ARG A 38 3.92 -8.67 7.46
C ARG A 38 3.09 -7.38 7.47
N LEU A 39 3.71 -6.26 7.82
CA LEU A 39 3.06 -4.95 7.78
C LEU A 39 2.69 -4.55 6.35
N MET A 40 3.62 -4.71 5.41
CA MET A 40 3.39 -4.46 3.98
C MET A 40 2.27 -5.33 3.41
N ASN A 41 2.23 -6.63 3.73
CA ASN A 41 1.17 -7.52 3.26
C ASN A 41 -0.20 -7.03 3.73
N ARG A 42 -0.33 -6.64 5.01
CA ARG A 42 -1.58 -6.08 5.54
C ARG A 42 -1.99 -4.80 4.83
N PHE A 43 -1.03 -3.90 4.56
CA PHE A 43 -1.30 -2.68 3.80
C PHE A 43 -1.73 -2.97 2.35
N ARG A 44 -1.11 -3.95 1.69
CA ARG A 44 -1.46 -4.39 0.33
C ARG A 44 -2.86 -5.01 0.29
N ASP A 45 -3.17 -5.88 1.24
CA ASP A 45 -4.48 -6.54 1.36
C ASP A 45 -5.59 -5.52 1.62
N GLN A 46 -5.34 -4.54 2.50
CA GLN A 46 -6.28 -3.45 2.75
C GLN A 46 -6.48 -2.60 1.50
N SER A 47 -5.39 -2.22 0.82
CA SER A 47 -5.46 -1.46 -0.42
C SER A 47 -6.24 -2.21 -1.50
N LEU A 48 -6.02 -3.52 -1.66
CA LEU A 48 -6.77 -4.37 -2.60
C LEU A 48 -8.27 -4.38 -2.31
N LYS A 49 -8.65 -4.49 -1.04
CA LYS A 49 -10.06 -4.45 -0.63
C LYS A 49 -10.67 -3.09 -0.97
N ASP A 50 -9.97 -2.00 -0.67
CA ASP A 50 -10.44 -0.65 -0.94
C ASP A 50 -10.59 -0.41 -2.46
N TYR A 51 -9.63 -0.88 -3.27
CA TYR A 51 -9.72 -0.86 -4.73
C TYR A 51 -10.88 -1.71 -5.26
N PHE A 52 -11.08 -2.92 -4.73
CA PHE A 52 -12.18 -3.79 -5.15
C PHE A 52 -13.54 -3.19 -4.80
N ILE A 53 -13.70 -2.61 -3.61
CA ILE A 53 -14.92 -1.91 -3.19
C ILE A 53 -15.16 -0.70 -4.09
N ALA A 54 -14.14 0.14 -4.32
CA ALA A 54 -14.25 1.29 -5.20
C ALA A 54 -14.62 0.90 -6.65
N ALA A 55 -13.99 -0.15 -7.19
CA ALA A 55 -14.30 -0.69 -8.52
C ALA A 55 -15.71 -1.28 -8.60
N SER A 56 -16.18 -1.97 -7.55
CA SER A 56 -17.53 -2.52 -7.47
C SER A 56 -18.59 -1.41 -7.45
N HIS A 57 -18.33 -0.34 -6.69
CA HIS A 57 -19.20 0.85 -6.64
C HIS A 57 -19.23 1.59 -7.98
N SER A 58 -18.09 1.75 -8.65
CA SER A 58 -18.03 2.42 -9.97
C SER A 58 -18.61 1.57 -11.10
N PHE A 59 -18.51 0.23 -11.03
CA PHE A 59 -19.23 -0.68 -11.93
C PHE A 59 -20.75 -0.55 -11.76
N ARG A 60 -21.23 -0.46 -10.52
CA ARG A 60 -22.66 -0.26 -10.21
C ARG A 60 -23.16 1.14 -10.57
N ALA A 61 -22.27 2.15 -10.59
CA ALA A 61 -22.56 3.54 -10.96
C ALA A 61 -22.32 3.87 -12.44
N GLY A 62 -22.00 2.87 -13.29
CA GLY A 62 -21.93 3.03 -14.76
C GLY A 62 -20.78 3.91 -15.30
N THR A 63 -19.82 4.32 -14.46
CA THR A 63 -18.76 5.27 -14.82
C THR A 63 -17.38 4.60 -14.83
N LEU A 64 -17.08 3.91 -15.94
CA LEU A 64 -15.74 3.33 -16.19
C LEU A 64 -14.79 4.40 -16.75
N HIS A 65 -14.33 5.32 -15.91
CA HIS A 65 -13.16 6.13 -16.25
C HIS A 65 -11.87 5.35 -15.92
N ASN A 66 -11.36 4.67 -16.94
CA ASN A 66 -9.99 4.14 -17.11
C ASN A 66 -9.15 4.03 -15.81
N ILE A 67 -9.45 3.00 -15.01
CA ILE A 67 -8.54 2.59 -13.92
C ILE A 67 -7.34 1.93 -14.60
N ASN A 68 -6.31 2.75 -14.80
CA ASN A 68 -5.00 2.43 -15.37
C ASN A 68 -4.56 1.00 -14.99
N ARG A 69 -4.61 0.06 -15.95
CA ARG A 69 -4.21 -1.37 -15.77
C ARG A 69 -2.79 -1.53 -15.19
N ARG A 70 -1.95 -0.50 -15.28
CA ARG A 70 -0.61 -0.46 -14.68
C ARG A 70 -0.60 -0.49 -13.14
N LYS A 71 -1.64 -0.01 -12.46
CA LYS A 71 -1.74 -0.11 -10.98
C LYS A 71 -2.02 -1.53 -10.51
N LEU A 72 -2.76 -2.33 -11.29
CA LEU A 72 -3.12 -3.70 -10.96
C LEU A 72 -1.91 -4.65 -11.01
N ILE A 73 -1.00 -4.47 -11.99
CA ILE A 73 0.21 -5.30 -12.15
C ILE A 73 1.25 -5.03 -11.04
N PHE A 74 1.28 -3.84 -10.46
CA PHE A 74 2.16 -3.57 -9.30
C PHE A 74 1.64 -4.18 -7.98
N LEU A 75 0.42 -4.73 -8.00
CA LEU A 75 -0.28 -5.26 -6.83
C LEU A 75 -0.37 -6.80 -6.75
N ILE A 76 0.19 -7.52 -7.72
CA ILE A 76 0.46 -8.98 -7.67
C ILE A 76 1.92 -9.20 -7.28
#